data_AF-A0A3L7VTI7-F1
#
_entry.id   AF-A0A3L7VTI7-F1
#
_cell.length_a   1.000
_cell.length_b   1.000
_cell.length_c   1.000
_cell.angle_alpha   90.00
_cell.angle_beta   90.00
_cell.angle_gamma   90.00
#
_symmetry.space_group_name_H-M   'P 1'
#
loop_
_entity.id
_entity.type
_entity.pdbx_description
1 polymer ?
#
loop_
_entity_poly.entity_id
_entity_poly.type
_entity_poly.pdbx_seq_one_letter_code
_entity_poly.pdbx_strand_id
1 'polypeptide(L)'
;YTTRPAQLADSEALATIYNHGISDRIDRILSEERPVFAPFDPDAGVRAADYQHQNVSDLLAAFVAQRQATIDGLSTIELDELTRVGIHAKFGEVSVARLVELLAGHDEIHYTQITNTIPR
;
A
#
# COMPACT_ATOMS: atom_id res chain seq x y z
N TYR A 1 -28.97 -6.03 -14.73
CA TYR A 1 -28.84 -7.02 -13.64
C TYR A 1 -27.90 -8.10 -14.16
N THR A 2 -26.63 -8.21 -13.80
CA THR A 2 -25.95 -7.95 -12.52
C THR A 2 -24.44 -7.77 -12.78
N THR A 3 -23.90 -6.58 -12.55
CA THR A 3 -22.44 -6.31 -12.58
C THR A 3 -22.09 -5.58 -11.30
N ARG A 4 -21.65 -6.31 -10.26
CA ARG A 4 -21.16 -5.72 -9.01
C ARG A 4 -20.30 -6.61 -8.08
N PRO A 5 -20.30 -7.96 -8.14
CA PRO A 5 -19.47 -8.74 -7.20
C PRO A 5 -17.97 -8.71 -7.50
N ALA A 6 -17.56 -8.65 -8.77
CA ALA A 6 -16.14 -8.75 -9.16
C ALA A 6 -15.30 -7.54 -8.73
N GLN A 7 -15.88 -6.33 -8.73
CA GLN A 7 -15.18 -5.10 -8.38
C GLN A 7 -14.89 -4.95 -6.88
N LEU A 8 -15.64 -5.67 -6.03
CA LEU A 8 -15.50 -5.64 -4.57
C LEU A 8 -14.24 -6.36 -4.10
N ALA A 9 -14.02 -7.59 -4.57
CA ALA A 9 -12.83 -8.39 -4.26
C ALA A 9 -11.54 -7.71 -4.76
N ASP A 10 -11.61 -7.04 -5.91
CA ASP A 10 -10.47 -6.33 -6.47
C ASP A 10 -10.09 -5.09 -5.63
N SER A 11 -11.04 -4.34 -5.08
CA SER A 11 -10.73 -3.13 -4.29
C SER A 11 -10.08 -3.39 -2.92
N GLU A 12 -10.48 -4.44 -2.20
CA GLU A 12 -9.87 -4.84 -0.92
C GLU A 12 -8.50 -5.54 -1.10
N ALA A 13 -8.36 -6.29 -2.20
CA ALA A 13 -7.10 -6.87 -2.66
C ALA A 13 -6.04 -5.81 -2.96
N LEU A 14 -6.43 -4.75 -3.68
CA LEU A 14 -5.56 -3.64 -4.06
C LEU A 14 -5.06 -2.88 -2.82
N ALA A 15 -5.94 -2.62 -1.84
CA ALA A 15 -5.57 -1.90 -0.63
C ALA A 15 -4.53 -2.65 0.24
N THR A 16 -4.58 -3.98 0.29
CA THR A 16 -3.65 -4.79 1.09
C THR A 16 -2.26 -4.91 0.44
N ILE A 17 -2.20 -5.02 -0.89
CA ILE A 17 -0.95 -5.26 -1.63
C ILE A 17 -0.19 -3.98 -1.97
N TYR A 18 -0.88 -2.88 -2.31
CA TYR A 18 -0.18 -1.67 -2.76
C TYR A 18 0.62 -0.98 -1.63
N ASN A 19 0.16 -1.04 -0.38
CA ASN A 19 0.93 -0.45 0.73
C ASN A 19 2.22 -1.21 1.01
N HIS A 20 2.27 -2.53 0.78
CA HIS A 20 3.51 -3.31 1.00
C HIS A 20 4.65 -2.73 0.16
N GLY A 21 4.41 -2.46 -1.12
CA GLY A 21 5.45 -1.91 -1.99
C GLY A 21 5.95 -0.51 -1.60
N ILE A 22 5.13 0.33 -0.98
CA ILE A 22 5.54 1.68 -0.54
C ILE A 22 6.22 1.61 0.84
N SER A 23 5.62 0.91 1.80
CA SER A 23 6.18 0.72 3.15
C SER A 23 7.52 -0.01 3.11
N ASP A 24 7.66 -1.07 2.30
CA ASP A 24 8.93 -1.79 2.17
C ASP A 24 10.05 -0.88 1.64
N ARG A 25 9.72 0.06 0.74
CA ARG A 25 10.70 1.02 0.22
C ARG A 25 11.12 2.03 1.28
N ILE A 26 10.19 2.44 2.14
CA ILE A 26 10.49 3.30 3.31
C ILE A 26 11.45 2.53 4.22
N ASP A 27 11.12 1.32 4.64
CA ASP A 27 11.94 0.48 5.51
C ASP A 27 13.35 0.25 4.95
N ARG A 28 13.45 0.01 3.64
CA ARG A 28 14.73 -0.11 2.94
C ARG A 28 15.53 1.20 2.94
N ILE A 29 14.91 2.36 2.74
CA ILE A 29 15.67 3.64 2.78
C ILE A 29 16.14 3.96 4.20
N LEU A 30 15.36 3.60 5.21
CA LEU A 30 15.72 3.80 6.61
C LEU A 30 16.88 2.88 7.02
N SER A 31 16.91 1.64 6.51
CA SER A 31 17.92 0.63 6.86
C SER A 31 19.16 0.57 5.96
N GLU A 32 19.04 0.99 4.69
CA GLU A 32 20.11 0.93 3.68
C GLU A 32 20.53 2.34 3.24
N GLU A 33 21.78 2.49 2.80
CA GLU A 33 22.24 3.73 2.18
C GLU A 33 21.88 3.73 0.68
N ARG A 34 20.94 4.60 0.30
CA ARG A 34 20.53 4.84 -1.10
C ARG A 34 20.15 3.57 -1.88
N PRO A 35 19.22 2.74 -1.38
CA PRO A 35 18.83 1.50 -2.04
C PRO A 35 18.25 1.74 -3.43
N VAL A 36 18.53 0.83 -4.38
CA VAL A 36 17.90 0.83 -5.71
C VAL A 36 16.62 -0.02 -5.67
N PHE A 37 15.57 0.50 -6.27
CA PHE A 37 14.27 -0.16 -6.39
C PHE A 37 13.98 -0.58 -7.82
N ALA A 38 13.60 -1.83 -7.98
CA ALA A 38 12.98 -2.30 -9.21
C ALA A 38 11.55 -1.71 -9.35
N PRO A 39 11.06 -1.56 -10.59
CA PRO A 39 9.63 -1.37 -10.82
C PRO A 39 8.85 -2.50 -10.14
N PHE A 40 7.75 -2.13 -9.50
CA PHE A 40 6.84 -3.08 -8.86
C PHE A 40 5.67 -3.33 -9.80
N ASP A 41 5.28 -4.60 -9.98
CA ASP A 41 4.01 -4.96 -10.62
C ASP A 41 2.96 -5.17 -9.51
N PRO A 42 2.12 -4.17 -9.24
CA PRO A 42 1.11 -4.28 -8.19
C PRO A 42 0.02 -5.32 -8.49
N ASP A 43 -0.25 -5.58 -9.77
CA ASP A 43 -1.30 -6.50 -10.18
C ASP A 43 -0.85 -7.96 -10.06
N ALA A 44 0.47 -8.22 -9.99
CA ALA A 44 1.01 -9.57 -9.80
C ALA A 44 0.57 -10.21 -8.48
N GLY A 45 0.63 -9.45 -7.38
CA GLY A 45 0.16 -9.93 -6.07
C GLY A 45 -1.33 -10.19 -6.07
N VAL A 46 -2.11 -9.31 -6.72
CA VAL A 46 -3.58 -9.42 -6.77
C VAL A 46 -4.00 -10.69 -7.47
N ARG A 47 -3.38 -10.97 -8.63
CA ARG A 47 -3.64 -12.21 -9.38
C ARG A 47 -3.27 -13.46 -8.60
N ALA A 48 -2.23 -13.42 -7.78
CA ALA A 48 -1.74 -14.57 -7.03
C ALA A 48 -2.58 -14.91 -5.80
N ALA A 49 -3.26 -13.92 -5.22
CA ALA A 49 -3.87 -14.05 -3.90
C ALA A 49 -5.33 -14.56 -3.89
N ASP A 50 -5.96 -14.77 -5.06
CA ASP A 50 -7.26 -15.43 -5.19
C ASP A 50 -8.37 -14.90 -4.25
N TYR A 51 -8.45 -13.57 -4.13
CA TYR A 51 -9.32 -12.88 -3.19
C TYR A 51 -10.80 -13.20 -3.34
N GLN A 52 -11.22 -13.59 -4.55
CA GLN A 52 -12.62 -13.94 -4.85
C GLN A 52 -13.10 -15.18 -4.07
N HIS A 53 -12.19 -16.00 -3.58
CA HIS A 53 -12.50 -17.20 -2.80
C HIS A 53 -12.17 -17.05 -1.30
N GLN A 54 -11.79 -15.86 -0.85
CA GLN A 54 -11.48 -15.59 0.55
C GLN A 54 -12.69 -15.04 1.32
N ASN A 55 -12.66 -15.19 2.65
CA ASN A 55 -13.68 -14.64 3.53
C ASN A 55 -13.46 -13.13 3.72
N VAL A 56 -14.51 -12.33 3.47
CA VAL A 56 -14.45 -10.86 3.58
C VAL A 56 -14.09 -10.37 4.99
N SER A 57 -14.52 -11.05 6.06
CA SER A 57 -14.18 -10.67 7.43
C SER A 57 -12.69 -10.86 7.72
N ASP A 58 -12.08 -11.91 7.18
CA ASP A 58 -10.64 -12.16 7.31
C ASP A 58 -9.84 -11.14 6.52
N LEU A 59 -10.30 -10.78 5.31
CA LEU A 59 -9.69 -9.73 4.49
C LEU A 59 -9.72 -8.37 5.19
N LEU A 60 -10.85 -8.00 5.78
CA LEU A 60 -10.97 -6.75 6.52
C LEU A 60 -10.07 -6.74 7.77
N ALA A 61 -9.99 -7.86 8.50
CA ALA A 61 -9.09 -7.98 9.65
C ALA A 61 -7.62 -7.82 9.23
N ALA A 62 -7.22 -8.45 8.12
CA ALA A 62 -5.88 -8.32 7.56
C ALA A 62 -5.58 -6.88 7.12
N PHE A 63 -6.54 -6.21 6.47
CA PHE A 63 -6.42 -4.80 6.09
C PHE A 63 -6.20 -3.90 7.32
N VAL A 64 -7.01 -4.06 8.37
CA VAL A 64 -6.87 -3.27 9.61
C VAL A 64 -5.51 -3.50 10.27
N ALA A 65 -5.09 -4.76 10.40
CA ALA A 65 -3.79 -5.11 10.97
C ALA A 65 -2.64 -4.48 10.17
N GLN A 66 -2.70 -4.54 8.83
CA GLN A 66 -1.68 -3.95 7.97
C GLN A 66 -1.64 -2.42 8.08
N ARG A 67 -2.80 -1.77 8.23
CA ARG A 67 -2.86 -0.31 8.43
C ARG A 67 -2.29 0.10 9.77
N GLN A 68 -2.58 -0.65 10.83
CA GLN A 68 -1.98 -0.38 12.13
C GLN A 68 -0.46 -0.52 12.07
N ALA A 69 0.07 -1.60 11.49
CA ALA A 69 1.51 -1.79 11.33
C ALA A 69 2.17 -0.66 10.52
N THR A 70 1.49 -0.19 9.46
CA THR A 70 1.96 0.94 8.65
C THR A 70 2.04 2.22 9.50
N ILE A 71 0.97 2.55 10.24
CA ILE A 71 0.94 3.75 11.10
C ILE A 71 2.02 3.66 12.19
N ASP A 72 2.17 2.49 12.82
CA ASP A 72 3.17 2.26 13.86
C ASP A 72 4.57 2.50 13.30
N GLY A 73 4.91 1.93 12.13
CA GLY A 73 6.21 2.14 11.49
C GLY A 73 6.46 3.59 11.06
N LEU A 74 5.45 4.28 10.52
CA LEU A 74 5.59 5.70 10.19
C LEU A 74 5.78 6.58 11.43
N SER A 75 5.18 6.20 12.57
CA SER A 75 5.26 6.96 13.81
C SER A 75 6.66 6.96 14.45
N THR A 76 7.54 6.05 14.01
CA THR A 76 8.93 5.96 14.50
C THR A 76 9.93 6.73 13.65
N ILE A 77 9.52 7.34 12.54
CA ILE A 77 10.43 8.03 11.62
C ILE A 77 10.77 9.41 12.18
N GLU A 78 12.07 9.68 12.34
CA GLU A 78 12.57 10.98 12.79
C GLU A 78 12.58 12.02 11.65
N LEU A 79 12.56 13.30 12.02
CA LEU A 79 12.40 14.39 11.05
C LEU A 79 13.55 14.48 10.03
N ASP A 80 14.78 14.14 10.44
CA ASP A 80 15.95 14.12 9.57
C ASP A 80 15.95 12.92 8.62
N GLU A 81 15.40 11.78 9.06
CA GLU A 81 15.25 10.57 8.25
C GLU A 81 14.31 10.77 7.05
N LEU A 82 13.36 11.71 7.13
CA LEU A 82 12.47 12.08 6.03
C LEU A 82 13.24 12.53 4.77
N THR A 83 14.46 13.05 4.93
CA THR A 83 15.31 13.52 3.83
C THR A 83 16.12 12.40 3.17
N ARG A 84 16.17 11.20 3.77
CA ARG A 84 16.86 10.04 3.19
C ARG A 84 16.21 9.64 1.87
N VAL A 85 17.03 9.16 0.93
CA VAL A 85 16.60 8.84 -0.43
C VAL A 85 16.95 7.42 -0.83
N GLY A 86 16.11 6.82 -1.67
CA GLY A 86 16.41 5.65 -2.49
C GLY A 86 16.33 6.00 -3.98
N ILE A 87 16.73 5.08 -4.85
CA ILE A 87 16.78 5.28 -6.30
C ILE A 87 15.74 4.39 -6.98
N HIS A 88 14.68 4.99 -7.50
CA HIS A 88 13.71 4.30 -8.34
C HIS A 88 14.22 4.20 -9.78
N ALA A 89 14.30 2.99 -10.34
CA ALA A 89 14.87 2.75 -11.67
C ALA A 89 14.29 3.63 -12.80
N LYS A 90 13.02 4.04 -12.69
CA LYS A 90 12.35 4.92 -13.66
C LYS A 90 12.35 6.41 -13.28
N PHE A 91 12.29 6.73 -11.99
CA PHE A 91 11.98 8.09 -11.52
C PHE A 91 13.16 8.79 -10.86
N GLY A 92 14.30 8.08 -10.70
CA GLY A 92 15.48 8.62 -10.03
C GLY A 92 15.31 8.64 -8.52
N GLU A 93 15.86 9.67 -7.88
CA GLU A 93 15.82 9.82 -6.42
C GLU A 93 14.37 9.98 -5.91
N VAL A 94 14.06 9.26 -4.84
CA VAL A 94 12.80 9.33 -4.11
C VAL A 94 13.12 9.37 -2.62
N SER A 95 12.60 10.38 -1.92
CA SER A 95 12.78 10.53 -0.47
C SER A 95 11.76 9.74 0.34
N VAL A 96 12.08 9.48 1.62
CA VAL A 96 11.12 8.95 2.60
C VAL A 96 9.90 9.85 2.68
N ALA A 97 10.07 11.17 2.81
CA ALA A 97 8.95 12.12 2.83
C ALA A 97 8.00 11.93 1.64
N ARG A 98 8.56 11.76 0.43
CA ARG A 98 7.75 11.58 -0.78
C ARG A 98 6.99 10.25 -0.79
N LEU A 99 7.57 9.19 -0.24
CA LEU A 99 6.89 7.90 -0.11
C LEU A 99 5.76 7.96 0.92
N VAL A 100 5.95 8.66 2.05
CA VAL A 100 4.90 8.88 3.05
C VAL A 100 3.72 9.66 2.45
N GLU A 101 3.98 10.72 1.69
CA GLU A 101 2.92 11.45 0.97
C GLU A 101 2.17 10.54 -0.02
N LEU A 102 2.91 9.73 -0.78
CA LEU A 102 2.32 8.81 -1.74
C LEU A 102 1.43 7.78 -1.05
N LEU A 103 1.88 7.25 0.09
CA LEU A 103 1.15 6.31 0.93
C LEU A 103 -0.17 6.90 1.44
N ALA A 104 -0.13 8.14 1.95
CA ALA A 104 -1.33 8.82 2.45
C ALA A 104 -2.36 9.07 1.32
N GLY A 105 -1.92 9.59 0.18
CA GLY A 105 -2.82 9.80 -0.97
C GLY A 105 -3.39 8.48 -1.52
N HIS A 106 -2.61 7.41 -1.44
CA HIS A 106 -3.04 6.08 -1.81
C HIS A 106 -4.14 5.54 -0.88
N ASP A 107 -4.00 5.74 0.43
CA ASP A 107 -5.01 5.34 1.42
C ASP A 107 -6.33 6.13 1.25
N GLU A 108 -6.27 7.42 0.90
CA GLU A 108 -7.48 8.23 0.61
C GLU A 108 -8.28 7.68 -0.59
N ILE A 109 -7.58 7.24 -1.64
CA ILE A 109 -8.21 6.65 -2.83
C ILE A 109 -8.96 5.37 -2.44
N HIS A 110 -8.33 4.49 -1.66
CA HIS A 110 -8.94 3.23 -1.26
C HIS A 110 -10.06 3.41 -0.22
N TYR A 111 -9.91 4.33 0.71
CA TYR A 111 -10.99 4.70 1.61
C TYR A 111 -12.26 5.11 0.83
N THR A 112 -12.09 5.94 -0.20
CA THR A 112 -13.18 6.36 -1.07
C THR A 112 -13.79 5.17 -1.85
N GLN A 113 -12.96 4.25 -2.35
CA GLN A 113 -13.44 3.06 -3.03
C GLN A 113 -14.27 2.17 -2.09
N ILE A 114 -13.77 1.86 -0.89
CA ILE A 114 -14.45 1.03 0.12
C ILE A 114 -15.77 1.67 0.54
N THR A 115 -15.76 2.96 0.89
CA THR A 115 -16.98 3.63 1.37
C THR A 115 -18.07 3.72 0.30
N ASN A 116 -17.72 3.78 -0.98
CA ASN A 116 -18.67 3.74 -2.09
C ASN A 116 -19.32 2.36 -2.32
N THR A 117 -18.79 1.29 -1.72
CA THR A 117 -19.37 -0.05 -1.84
C THR A 117 -20.36 -0.38 -0.72
N ILE A 118 -20.29 0.34 0.42
CA ILE A 118 -21.20 0.15 1.56
C ILE A 118 -22.57 0.77 1.21
N PRO A 119 -23.67 0.00 1.25
CA PRO A 119 -25.02 0.54 1.04
C PRO A 119 -25.35 1.63 2.07
N ARG A 120 -25.94 2.75 1.61
CA ARG A 120 -26.48 3.80 2.48
C ARG A 120 -27.88 3.48 2.96
#